data_AF-A0A1G1HWC8-F1
#
_entry.id   AF-A0A1G1HWC8-F1
#
_cell.length_a   1.000
_cell.length_b   1.000
_cell.length_c   1.000
_cell.angle_alpha   90.00
_cell.angle_beta   90.00
_cell.angle_gamma   90.00
#
_symmetry.space_group_name_H-M   'P 1'
#
loop_
_entity.id
_entity.type
_entity.pdbx_description
1 polymer ?
#
loop_
_entity_poly.entity_id
_entity_poly.type
_entity_poly.pdbx_seq_one_letter_code
_entity_poly.pdbx_strand_id
1 'polypeptide(L)' 'MSLSPESEREFVELAASQSFRRDMETVAAGRHNPFLKDGRVDVDAYIEFVTQFNEFINHARAPFRPIQDRFMAL' A
#
# COMPACT_ATOMS: atom_id res chain seq x y z
N MET A 1 9.12 16.12 11.12
CA MET A 1 8.92 17.17 10.09
C MET A 1 7.68 17.95 10.48
N SER A 2 7.79 19.27 10.67
CA SER A 2 6.64 20.17 10.85
C SER A 2 6.39 20.88 9.52
N LEU A 3 5.12 20.99 9.11
CA LEU A 3 4.73 21.75 7.92
C LEU A 3 4.88 23.26 8.18
N SER A 4 5.06 24.05 7.12
CA SER A 4 4.98 25.51 7.24
C SER A 4 3.51 25.93 7.48
N PRO A 5 3.28 27.09 8.13
CA PRO A 5 1.92 27.60 8.35
C PRO A 5 1.13 27.83 7.06
N GLU A 6 1.82 28.15 5.95
CA GLU A 6 1.22 28.34 4.64
C GLU A 6 0.73 27.01 4.05
N SER A 7 1.57 25.96 4.10
CA SER A 7 1.17 24.63 3.65
C SER A 7 0.02 24.07 4.48
N GLU A 8 0.01 24.32 5.79
CA GLU A 8 -1.09 23.87 6.65
C GLU A 8 -2.43 24.53 6.27
N ARG A 9 -2.44 25.83 5.96
CA ARG A 9 -3.65 26.51 5.45
C ARG A 9 -4.11 25.95 4.11
N GLU A 10 -3.18 25.78 3.17
CA GLU A 10 -3.49 25.23 1.86
C GLU A 10 -4.13 23.84 1.97
N PHE A 11 -3.61 22.98 2.85
CA PHE A 11 -4.18 21.66 3.12
C PHE A 11 -5.63 21.74 3.65
N VAL A 12 -5.90 22.65 4.58
CA VAL A 12 -7.24 22.84 5.14
C VAL A 12 -8.22 23.35 4.07
N GLU A 13 -7.80 24.30 3.24
CA GLU A 13 -8.61 24.83 2.14
C GLU A 13 -8.91 23.76 1.09
N LEU A 14 -7.91 22.95 0.72
CA LEU A 14 -8.05 21.85 -0.22
C LEU A 14 -9.02 20.78 0.31
N ALA A 15 -8.93 20.42 1.60
CA ALA A 15 -9.83 19.46 2.23
C ALA A 15 -11.29 19.97 2.31
N ALA A 16 -11.47 21.29 2.39
CA ALA A 16 -12.79 21.93 2.35
C ALA A 16 -13.39 21.97 0.93
N SER A 17 -12.57 21.83 -0.11
CA SER A 17 -13.01 21.90 -1.51
C SER A 17 -13.93 20.75 -1.92
N GLN A 18 -15.07 21.10 -2.52
CA GLN A 18 -16.00 20.12 -3.07
C GLN A 18 -15.49 19.47 -4.37
N SER A 19 -14.76 20.22 -5.20
CA SER A 19 -14.18 19.66 -6.43
C SER A 19 -13.14 18.60 -6.09
N PHE A 20 -12.27 18.91 -5.13
CA PHE A 20 -11.26 17.96 -4.66
C PHE A 20 -11.88 16.67 -4.13
N ARG A 21 -12.98 16.75 -3.35
CA ARG A 21 -13.69 15.55 -2.90
C ARG A 21 -14.24 14.72 -4.06
N ARG A 22 -14.89 15.34 -5.04
CA ARG A 22 -15.43 14.64 -6.22
C ARG A 22 -14.33 13.96 -7.04
N ASP A 23 -13.17 14.61 -7.16
CA ASP A 23 -12.03 14.03 -7.85
C ASP A 23 -11.51 12.80 -7.10
N MET A 24 -11.37 12.89 -5.77
CA MET A 24 -10.97 11.75 -4.94
C MET A 24 -11.99 10.62 -4.96
N GLU A 25 -13.28 10.91 -4.98
CA GLU A 25 -14.35 9.91 -5.15
C GLU A 25 -14.23 9.19 -6.48
N THR A 26 -13.94 9.92 -7.56
CA THR A 26 -13.74 9.35 -8.90
C THR A 26 -12.53 8.42 -8.93
N VAL A 27 -11.40 8.85 -8.33
CA VAL A 27 -10.20 8.02 -8.18
C VAL A 27 -10.49 6.77 -7.34
N ALA A 28 -11.24 6.92 -6.25
CA ALA A 28 -11.61 5.81 -5.38
C ALA A 28 -12.53 4.81 -6.09
N ALA A 29 -13.49 5.28 -6.88
CA ALA A 29 -14.40 4.42 -7.65
C ALA A 29 -13.66 3.63 -8.74
N GLY A 30 -12.60 4.20 -9.32
CA GLY A 30 -11.73 3.52 -10.29
C GLY A 30 -10.66 2.62 -9.65
N ARG A 31 -10.60 2.51 -8.32
CA ARG A 31 -9.54 1.77 -7.64
C ARG A 31 -9.71 0.27 -7.83
N HIS A 32 -8.98 -0.28 -8.79
CA HIS A 32 -8.82 -1.71 -8.95
C HIS A 32 -7.88 -2.27 -7.87
N ASN A 33 -8.30 -3.31 -7.16
CA ASN A 33 -7.39 -4.08 -6.31
C ASN A 33 -6.92 -5.32 -7.10
N PRO A 34 -5.66 -5.36 -7.55
CA PRO A 34 -5.14 -6.47 -8.36
C PRO A 34 -5.05 -7.80 -7.59
N PHE A 35 -5.17 -7.75 -6.25
CA PHE A 35 -5.13 -8.93 -5.38
C PHE A 35 -6.53 -9.44 -5.00
N LEU A 36 -7.59 -8.89 -5.60
CA LEU A 36 -8.97 -9.35 -5.45
C LEU A 36 -9.50 -9.80 -6.81
N LYS A 37 -9.77 -11.11 -6.95
CA LYS A 37 -10.35 -11.73 -8.14
C LYS A 37 -11.67 -12.39 -7.75
N ASP A 38 -12.76 -12.00 -8.42
CA ASP A 38 -14.12 -12.50 -8.14
C ASP A 38 -14.52 -12.41 -6.66
N GLY A 39 -14.12 -11.32 -5.99
CA GLY A 39 -14.39 -11.08 -4.57
C GLY A 39 -13.56 -11.95 -3.60
N ARG A 40 -12.61 -12.73 -4.11
CA ARG A 40 -11.69 -13.55 -3.31
C ARG A 40 -10.28 -13.01 -3.41
N VAL A 41 -9.51 -13.17 -2.34
CA VAL A 41 -8.11 -12.80 -2.32
C VAL A 41 -7.34 -13.74 -3.25
N ASP A 42 -6.62 -13.17 -4.20
CA ASP A 42 -5.72 -13.87 -5.10
C ASP A 42 -4.31 -13.86 -4.49
N VAL A 43 -4.00 -14.93 -3.74
CA VAL A 43 -2.72 -15.07 -3.03
C VAL A 43 -1.57 -15.27 -4.02
N ASP A 44 -1.83 -15.92 -5.14
CA ASP A 44 -0.82 -16.19 -6.17
C ASP A 44 -0.38 -14.88 -6.84
N ALA A 45 -1.35 -14.02 -7.20
CA ALA A 45 -1.06 -12.68 -7.73
C ALA A 45 -0.25 -11.82 -6.75
N TYR A 46 -0.50 -11.95 -5.44
CA TYR A 46 0.26 -11.24 -4.43
C TYR A 46 1.71 -11.74 -4.32
N ILE A 47 1.90 -13.06 -4.30
CA ILE A 47 3.25 -13.67 -4.25
C ILE A 47 4.05 -13.30 -5.49
N GLU A 48 3.44 -13.37 -6.67
CA GLU A 48 4.06 -12.96 -7.93
C GLU A 48 4.50 -11.49 -7.89
N PHE A 49 3.60 -10.60 -7.48
CA PHE A 49 3.91 -9.17 -7.35
C PHE A 49 5.11 -8.93 -6.42
N VAL A 50 5.12 -9.49 -5.21
CA VAL A 50 6.21 -9.28 -4.25
C VAL A 50 7.53 -9.85 -4.79
N THR A 51 7.48 -10.97 -5.49
CA THR A 51 8.67 -11.58 -6.10
C THR A 51 9.25 -10.68 -7.18
N GLN A 52 8.43 -10.25 -8.14
CA GLN A 52 8.86 -9.38 -9.23
C GLN A 52 9.28 -7.99 -8.74
N PHE A 53 8.58 -7.43 -7.75
CA PHE A 53 8.94 -6.15 -7.16
C PHE A 53 10.31 -6.21 -6.47
N ASN A 54 10.57 -7.26 -5.72
CA ASN A 54 11.88 -7.48 -5.09
C ASN A 54 12.99 -7.61 -6.13
N GLU A 55 12.75 -8.31 -7.23
CA GLU A 55 13.69 -8.38 -8.35
C GLU A 55 13.91 -7.00 -8.98
N PHE A 56 12.84 -6.25 -9.23
CA PHE A 56 12.87 -4.92 -9.83
C PHE A 56 13.68 -3.90 -9.02
N ILE A 57 13.53 -3.89 -7.69
CA ILE A 57 14.30 -2.98 -6.82
C ILE A 57 15.71 -3.50 -6.50
N ASN A 58 16.15 -4.60 -7.14
CA ASN A 58 17.38 -5.31 -6.82
C ASN A 58 17.50 -5.67 -5.32
N HIS A 59 16.38 -6.05 -4.70
CA HIS A 59 16.37 -6.46 -3.32
C HIS A 59 17.20 -7.74 -3.15
N ALA A 60 18.30 -7.64 -2.42
CA ALA A 60 19.09 -8.82 -2.09
C ALA A 60 18.25 -9.79 -1.25
N ARG A 61 18.10 -11.03 -1.71
CA ARG A 61 17.40 -12.07 -0.95
C ARG A 61 18.05 -12.21 0.42
N ALA A 62 17.26 -12.04 1.49
CA ALA A 62 17.74 -12.27 2.84
C ALA A 62 18.25 -13.72 2.97
N PRO A 63 19.45 -13.94 3.57
CA PRO A 63 19.94 -15.28 3.82
C PRO A 63 18.93 -16.01 4.71
N PHE A 64 18.64 -17.26 4.36
CA PHE A 64 17.74 -18.10 5.16
C PHE A 64 18.28 -18.20 6.59
N ARG A 65 17.41 -17.90 7.57
CA ARG A 65 17.68 -18.11 8.98
C ARG A 65 16.66 -19.14 9.48
N PRO A 66 17.11 -20.32 9.97
CA PRO A 66 16.20 -21.27 10.57
C PRO A 66 15.49 -20.62 11.76
N ILE A 67 14.19 -20.88 11.89
CA ILE A 67 13.40 -20.43 13.03
C ILE A 67 13.99 -21.13 14.27
N GLN A 68 14.68 -20.36 15.11
CA GLN A 68 15.16 -20.82 16.41
C GLN A 68 14.11 -20.45 17.46
N ASP A 69 12.98 -21.14 17.43
CA ASP A 69 12.00 -21.00 18.50
C ASP A 69 12.18 -22.14 19.51
N ARG A 70 12.16 -21.80 20.80
CA ARG A 70 12.23 -22.76 21.90
C ARG A 70 10.84 -23.10 22.46
N PHE A 71 9.81 -22.31 22.14
CA PHE A 71 8.46 -22.50 22.63
C PHE A 71 7.44 -22.24 21.53
N MET A 72 7.00 -23.32 20.90
CA MET A 72 5.81 -23.29 20.03
C MET A 72 4.58 -23.26 20.95
N ALA A 73 3.99 -22.08 21.16
CA ALA A 73 2.69 -21.98 21.84
C ALA A 73 1.59 -22.43 20.86
N LEU A 74 0.92 -23.52 21.20
CA LEU A 74 -0.26 -24.06 20.52
C LEU A 74 -1.52 -23.25 20.85
#